data_AF-A0AAQ0JB33-F1
#
_entry.id   AF-A0AAQ0JB33-F1
#
_cell.length_a   1.000
_cell.length_b   1.000
_cell.length_c   1.000
_cell.angle_alpha   90.00
_cell.angle_beta   90.00
_cell.angle_gamma   90.00
#
_symmetry.space_group_name_H-M   'P 1'
#
loop_
_entity.id
_entity.type
_entity.pdbx_description
1 polymer ?
#
loop_
_entity_poly.entity_id
_entity_poly.type
_entity_poly.pdbx_seq_one_letter_code
_entity_poly.pdbx_strand_id
1 'polypeptide(L)'
;MNLSKDGYPQGLLVRAVWDCCNELYQKLGRAPSRQEFNDEIGKREPHRIGISTHSRQWGEWMRHHNFSTFDVDVSGIIPEEMHYPQYLRVWYAVTQLNSASATNIVKWIRNSNAPLKETEIRIQLDALTVNSNSRYRYLGSRKSARTDLGSPYDLLFRSGNLRNTRYELYVQELHGIWDIGDDGKTPIQIAVPRPGDRMVVEARDELFNELPEDEGDFRLKALREVIIREGQPVFRRKLIEAYEGKCAVTGCSIQVLLEAAHITPYAGAWHTRAQHGLLLKTDIHTLFDRGLLWIDTELKIRISEQLAGTEYTELDGRNLRLPKDKQNWPLTTHLKNHRQYWIENRKDVESA
;
A
#
# COMPACT_ATOMS: atom_id res chain seq x y z
N MET A 1 36.49 -10.24 19.92
CA MET A 1 36.15 -10.60 21.33
C MET A 1 36.88 -11.89 21.61
N ASN A 2 37.68 -11.98 22.68
CA ASN A 2 38.28 -13.26 23.04
C ASN A 2 37.18 -14.12 23.67
N LEU A 3 36.88 -15.25 23.03
CA LEU A 3 35.92 -16.23 23.52
C LEU A 3 36.69 -17.23 24.40
N SER A 4 36.07 -17.68 25.48
CA SER A 4 36.53 -18.84 26.25
C SER A 4 36.34 -20.14 25.45
N LYS A 5 36.91 -21.25 25.93
CA LYS A 5 36.80 -22.58 25.29
C LYS A 5 35.35 -23.05 25.10
N ASP A 6 34.41 -22.51 25.89
CA ASP A 6 32.99 -22.88 25.86
C ASP A 6 32.14 -21.89 25.05
N GLY A 7 32.76 -20.99 24.28
CA GLY A 7 32.05 -20.01 23.44
C GLY A 7 31.57 -18.75 24.19
N TYR A 8 31.80 -18.66 25.50
CA TYR A 8 31.42 -17.50 26.32
C TYR A 8 32.43 -16.34 26.19
N PRO A 9 31.99 -15.08 26.06
CA PRO A 9 32.90 -13.94 25.96
C PRO A 9 33.68 -13.64 27.26
N GLN A 10 34.94 -13.22 27.10
CA GLN A 10 35.79 -12.77 28.20
C GLN A 10 35.59 -11.27 28.50
N GLY A 11 35.44 -10.95 29.80
CA GLY A 11 35.28 -9.58 30.32
C GLY A 11 33.96 -9.39 31.08
N LEU A 12 34.03 -8.84 32.30
CA LEU A 12 32.89 -8.71 33.24
C LEU A 12 31.67 -8.00 32.62
N LEU A 13 31.89 -6.90 31.89
CA LEU A 13 30.81 -6.11 31.30
C LEU A 13 30.11 -6.80 30.14
N VAL A 14 30.81 -7.67 29.42
CA VAL A 14 30.22 -8.43 28.30
C VAL A 14 29.42 -9.60 28.85
N ARG A 15 29.92 -10.24 29.91
CA ARG A 15 29.22 -11.30 30.62
C ARG A 15 27.90 -10.83 31.18
N ALA A 16 27.86 -9.66 31.85
CA ALA A 16 26.62 -9.10 32.38
C ALA A 16 25.49 -8.99 31.33
N VAL A 17 25.82 -8.62 30.09
CA VAL A 17 24.85 -8.56 28.98
C VAL A 17 24.43 -9.95 28.50
N TRP A 18 25.38 -10.88 28.35
CA TRP A 18 25.08 -12.24 27.90
C TRP A 18 24.30 -13.05 28.96
N ASP A 19 24.62 -12.87 30.23
CA ASP A 19 23.91 -13.46 31.37
C ASP A 19 22.46 -12.92 31.44
N CYS A 20 22.28 -11.61 31.26
CA CYS A 20 20.96 -10.99 31.15
C CYS A 20 20.14 -11.59 29.99
N CYS A 21 20.74 -11.81 28.83
CA CYS A 21 20.05 -12.44 27.70
C CYS A 21 19.69 -13.91 27.98
N ASN A 22 20.59 -14.69 28.59
CA ASN A 22 20.37 -16.09 28.92
C ASN A 22 19.27 -16.26 29.97
N GLU A 23 19.26 -15.44 31.01
CA GLU A 23 18.22 -15.46 32.04
C GLU A 23 16.85 -15.09 31.48
N LEU A 24 16.80 -14.06 30.61
CA LEU A 24 15.57 -13.72 29.89
C LEU A 24 15.10 -14.86 28.99
N TYR A 25 16.01 -15.52 28.28
CA TYR A 25 15.68 -16.66 27.43
C TYR A 25 15.09 -17.82 28.23
N GLN A 26 15.69 -18.16 29.38
CA GLN A 26 15.17 -19.20 30.28
C GLN A 26 13.79 -18.84 30.85
N LYS A 27 13.57 -17.56 31.19
CA LYS A 27 12.29 -17.08 31.72
C LYS A 27 11.17 -17.05 30.68
N LEU A 28 11.51 -16.66 29.44
CA LEU A 28 10.53 -16.46 28.37
C LEU A 28 10.28 -17.72 27.54
N GLY A 29 11.19 -18.69 27.55
CA GLY A 29 11.16 -19.85 26.65
C GLY A 29 11.38 -19.51 25.17
N ARG A 30 11.69 -18.25 24.86
CA ARG A 30 11.97 -17.71 23.52
C ARG A 30 13.06 -16.63 23.59
N ALA A 31 13.62 -16.27 22.43
CA ALA A 31 14.59 -15.18 22.34
C ALA A 31 13.98 -13.86 22.87
N PRO A 32 14.70 -13.09 23.72
CA PRO A 32 14.22 -11.81 24.21
C PRO A 32 14.22 -10.77 23.11
N SER A 33 13.11 -10.02 23.00
CA SER A 33 13.05 -8.84 22.14
C SER A 33 14.02 -7.75 22.62
N ARG A 34 14.31 -6.80 21.74
CA ARG A 34 15.24 -5.71 22.07
C ARG A 34 14.72 -4.81 23.19
N GLN A 35 13.41 -4.63 23.29
CA GLN A 35 12.78 -3.83 24.35
C GLN A 35 12.87 -4.57 25.69
N GLU A 36 12.50 -5.85 25.73
CA GLU A 36 12.62 -6.70 26.94
C GLU A 36 14.06 -6.75 27.46
N PHE A 37 15.05 -6.87 26.56
CA PHE A 37 16.45 -6.79 26.93
C PHE A 37 16.83 -5.43 27.53
N ASN A 38 16.46 -4.33 26.87
CA ASN A 38 16.81 -2.98 27.32
C ASN A 38 16.21 -2.65 28.69
N ASP A 39 14.97 -3.09 28.94
CA ASP A 39 14.28 -2.87 30.21
C ASP A 39 14.95 -3.65 31.35
N GLU A 40 15.37 -4.89 31.09
CA GLU A 40 16.00 -5.74 32.09
C GLU A 40 17.46 -5.33 32.37
N ILE A 41 18.25 -5.05 31.34
CA ILE A 41 19.63 -4.59 31.53
C ILE A 41 19.65 -3.19 32.16
N GLY A 42 18.63 -2.36 31.91
CA GLY A 42 18.47 -1.06 32.54
C GLY A 42 18.20 -1.15 34.05
N LYS A 43 17.55 -2.22 34.51
CA LYS A 43 17.39 -2.51 35.96
C LYS A 43 18.69 -3.00 36.59
N ARG A 44 19.46 -3.83 35.88
CA ARG A 44 20.73 -4.41 36.37
C ARG A 44 21.86 -3.38 36.41
N GLU A 45 21.94 -2.54 35.39
CA GLU A 45 22.95 -1.49 35.28
C GLU A 45 22.30 -0.10 35.09
N PRO A 46 21.66 0.45 36.12
CA PRO A 46 20.93 1.72 36.02
C PRO A 46 21.84 2.90 35.65
N HIS A 47 23.14 2.82 35.95
CA HIS A 47 24.13 3.83 35.57
C HIS A 47 24.62 3.73 34.12
N ARG A 48 24.18 2.71 33.36
CA ARG A 48 24.65 2.41 31.99
C ARG A 48 23.50 2.23 31.00
N ILE A 49 22.35 2.84 31.28
CA ILE A 49 21.18 2.83 30.42
C ILE A 49 21.51 3.49 29.07
N GLY A 50 21.12 2.84 27.98
CA GLY A 50 21.24 3.40 26.63
C GLY A 50 22.65 3.37 26.02
N ILE A 51 23.65 2.75 26.65
CA ILE A 51 24.98 2.64 26.06
C ILE A 51 24.93 1.73 24.82
N SER A 52 25.48 2.24 23.70
CA SER A 52 25.49 1.56 22.40
C SER A 52 26.13 0.18 22.41
N THR A 53 27.04 -0.09 23.37
CA THR A 53 27.68 -1.39 23.57
C THR A 53 26.72 -2.48 24.02
N HIS A 54 25.69 -2.19 24.81
CA HIS A 54 24.68 -3.18 25.24
C HIS A 54 23.87 -3.68 24.04
N SER A 55 23.40 -2.75 23.21
CA SER A 55 22.72 -3.09 21.95
C SER A 55 23.58 -3.93 21.01
N ARG A 56 24.89 -3.63 20.91
CA ARG A 56 25.83 -4.39 20.09
C ARG A 56 26.01 -5.81 20.62
N GLN A 57 26.15 -5.97 21.92
CA GLN A 57 26.37 -7.25 22.61
C GLN A 57 25.11 -8.13 22.60
N TRP A 58 23.91 -7.56 22.76
CA TRP A 58 22.64 -8.26 22.54
C TRP A 58 22.55 -8.82 21.11
N GLY A 59 22.90 -8.01 20.11
CA GLY A 59 22.94 -8.45 18.72
C GLY A 59 24.04 -9.49 18.42
N GLU A 60 25.09 -9.58 19.22
CA GLU A 60 26.10 -10.65 19.17
C GLU A 60 25.56 -11.95 19.79
N TRP A 61 24.87 -11.86 20.93
CA TRP A 61 24.24 -12.99 21.60
C TRP A 61 23.15 -13.65 20.74
N MET A 62 22.30 -12.85 20.09
CA MET A 62 21.26 -13.34 19.16
C MET A 62 21.87 -14.14 18.01
N ARG A 63 22.97 -13.63 17.42
CA ARG A 63 23.69 -14.31 16.34
C ARG A 63 24.38 -15.60 16.80
N HIS A 64 24.91 -15.62 18.02
CA HIS A 64 25.58 -16.79 18.57
C HIS A 64 24.63 -17.98 18.73
N HIS A 65 23.38 -17.73 19.11
CA HIS A 65 22.35 -18.75 19.30
C HIS A 65 21.48 -18.98 18.06
N ASN A 66 21.92 -18.49 16.89
CA ASN A 66 21.18 -18.56 15.62
C ASN A 66 19.76 -17.98 15.67
N PHE A 67 19.46 -17.07 16.59
CA PHE A 67 18.20 -16.35 16.61
C PHE A 67 18.21 -15.23 15.57
N SER A 68 17.23 -15.22 14.66
CA SER A 68 17.03 -14.11 13.74
C SER A 68 16.60 -12.88 14.54
N THR A 69 17.34 -11.78 14.44
CA THR A 69 16.97 -10.48 15.07
C THR A 69 15.81 -9.77 14.38
N PHE A 70 15.25 -10.41 13.35
CA PHE A 70 14.11 -9.93 12.60
C PHE A 70 13.19 -11.14 12.41
N ASP A 71 12.20 -11.26 13.29
CA ASP A 71 10.97 -11.94 12.97
C ASP A 71 10.26 -11.09 11.93
N VAL A 72 10.23 -11.60 10.71
CA VAL A 72 9.11 -11.34 9.82
C VAL A 72 8.79 -12.70 9.22
N ASP A 73 7.99 -13.47 9.94
CA ASP A 73 7.33 -14.68 9.45
C ASP A 73 6.13 -14.31 8.55
N VAL A 74 6.24 -13.20 7.82
CA VAL A 74 5.33 -12.91 6.72
C VAL A 74 5.91 -13.65 5.54
N SER A 75 5.33 -14.83 5.29
CA SER A 75 5.52 -15.59 4.06
C SER A 75 5.66 -14.63 2.88
N GLY A 76 6.81 -14.67 2.20
CA GLY A 76 7.12 -13.81 1.05
C GLY A 76 6.32 -14.19 -0.19
N ILE A 77 5.04 -14.50 -0.06
CA ILE A 77 4.17 -14.80 -1.20
C ILE A 77 3.64 -13.48 -1.72
N ILE A 78 4.20 -13.07 -2.86
CA ILE A 78 3.74 -11.95 -3.66
C ILE A 78 2.72 -12.50 -4.68
N PRO A 79 1.48 -11.98 -4.68
CA PRO A 79 0.47 -12.32 -5.69
C PRO A 79 0.97 -12.08 -7.12
N GLU A 80 0.55 -12.90 -8.08
CA GLU A 80 1.05 -12.87 -9.46
C GLU A 80 0.81 -11.50 -10.13
N GLU A 81 -0.33 -10.87 -9.82
CA GLU A 81 -0.68 -9.53 -10.28
C GLU A 81 0.29 -8.43 -9.81
N MET A 82 1.08 -8.69 -8.76
CA MET A 82 2.08 -7.78 -8.22
C MET A 82 3.50 -8.08 -8.74
N HIS A 83 3.69 -9.11 -9.58
CA HIS A 83 5.02 -9.45 -10.12
C HIS A 83 5.52 -8.40 -11.10
N TYR A 84 4.60 -7.84 -11.89
CA TYR A 84 4.90 -6.82 -12.88
C TYR A 84 3.88 -5.68 -12.83
N PRO A 85 4.34 -4.43 -12.92
CA PRO A 85 5.73 -3.97 -13.01
C PRO A 85 6.53 -4.13 -11.70
N GLN A 86 7.86 -4.19 -11.81
CA GLN A 86 8.78 -4.50 -10.68
C GLN A 86 8.53 -3.67 -9.41
N TYR A 87 8.09 -2.42 -9.57
CA TYR A 87 7.80 -1.52 -8.45
C TYR A 87 6.68 -2.04 -7.53
N LEU A 88 5.74 -2.84 -8.06
CA LEU A 88 4.62 -3.39 -7.27
C LEU A 88 5.10 -4.36 -6.20
N ARG A 89 6.13 -5.15 -6.49
CA ARG A 89 6.77 -6.04 -5.50
C ARG A 89 7.36 -5.26 -4.33
N VAL A 90 8.00 -4.13 -4.62
CA VAL A 90 8.64 -3.29 -3.61
C VAL A 90 7.60 -2.58 -2.77
N TRP A 91 6.55 -2.04 -3.40
CA TRP A 91 5.42 -1.47 -2.69
C TRP A 91 4.74 -2.50 -1.79
N TYR A 92 4.41 -3.67 -2.34
CA TYR A 92 3.75 -4.75 -1.59
C TYR A 92 4.59 -5.19 -0.39
N ALA A 93 5.90 -5.34 -0.56
CA ALA A 93 6.82 -5.63 0.54
C ALA A 93 6.76 -4.58 1.65
N VAL A 94 6.73 -3.28 1.31
CA VAL A 94 6.62 -2.21 2.30
C VAL A 94 5.27 -2.25 3.01
N THR A 95 4.17 -2.50 2.28
CA THR A 95 2.84 -2.68 2.85
C THR A 95 2.81 -3.82 3.88
N GLN A 96 3.36 -4.98 3.53
CA GLN A 96 3.40 -6.14 4.43
C GLN A 96 4.25 -5.89 5.69
N LEU A 97 5.25 -5.01 5.57
CA LEU A 97 6.14 -4.67 6.68
C LEU A 97 5.66 -3.47 7.51
N ASN A 98 4.60 -2.76 7.08
CA ASN A 98 3.98 -1.56 7.64
C ASN A 98 4.91 -0.32 7.76
N SER A 99 6.15 -0.49 8.21
CA SER A 99 7.23 0.51 8.15
C SER A 99 8.59 -0.18 8.32
N ALA A 100 9.45 -0.12 7.30
CA ALA A 100 10.67 -0.94 7.28
C ALA A 100 11.91 -0.22 6.75
N SER A 101 13.08 -0.70 7.21
CA SER A 101 14.36 -0.29 6.65
C SER A 101 14.54 -0.89 5.24
N ALA A 102 15.34 -0.24 4.40
CA ALA A 102 15.71 -0.80 3.10
C ALA A 102 16.30 -2.21 3.22
N THR A 103 17.09 -2.48 4.27
CA THR A 103 17.67 -3.79 4.53
C THR A 103 16.60 -4.86 4.76
N ASN A 104 15.55 -4.54 5.54
CA ASN A 104 14.47 -5.47 5.81
C ASN A 104 13.64 -5.74 4.56
N ILE A 105 13.33 -4.69 3.78
CA ILE A 105 12.61 -4.82 2.51
C ILE A 105 13.40 -5.69 1.53
N VAL A 106 14.71 -5.48 1.40
CA VAL A 106 15.58 -6.31 0.55
C VAL A 106 15.57 -7.77 1.00
N LYS A 107 15.69 -8.02 2.31
CA LYS A 107 15.64 -9.38 2.86
C LYS A 107 14.31 -10.05 2.56
N TRP A 108 13.20 -9.34 2.77
CA TRP A 108 11.85 -9.86 2.54
C TRP A 108 11.64 -10.23 1.06
N ILE A 109 11.98 -9.33 0.13
CA ILE A 109 11.81 -9.59 -1.31
C ILE A 109 12.75 -10.70 -1.80
N ARG A 110 13.99 -10.77 -1.32
CA ARG A 110 14.92 -11.87 -1.69
C ARG A 110 14.39 -13.25 -1.30
N ASN A 111 13.65 -13.32 -0.21
CA ASN A 111 13.07 -14.56 0.30
C ASN A 111 11.64 -14.80 -0.22
N SER A 112 11.17 -13.98 -1.16
CA SER A 112 9.83 -14.09 -1.73
C SER A 112 9.77 -15.06 -2.91
N ASN A 113 8.55 -15.42 -3.34
CA ASN A 113 8.28 -16.15 -4.58
C ASN A 113 8.57 -15.33 -5.87
N ALA A 114 8.88 -14.03 -5.77
CA ALA A 114 9.18 -13.18 -6.92
C ALA A 114 10.39 -12.23 -6.66
N PRO A 115 11.60 -12.78 -6.47
CA PRO A 115 12.76 -12.04 -6.00
C PRO A 115 13.25 -10.97 -7.00
N LEU A 116 13.93 -9.95 -6.44
CA LEU A 116 14.58 -8.87 -7.18
C LEU A 116 16.02 -8.69 -6.69
N LYS A 117 16.89 -8.16 -7.56
CA LYS A 117 18.23 -7.74 -7.15
C LYS A 117 18.12 -6.55 -6.21
N GLU A 118 19.03 -6.46 -5.25
CA GLU A 118 19.05 -5.35 -4.30
C GLU A 118 19.20 -3.98 -4.98
N THR A 119 19.97 -3.91 -6.06
CA THR A 119 20.09 -2.68 -6.87
C THR A 119 18.75 -2.27 -7.48
N GLU A 120 17.95 -3.22 -7.98
CA GLU A 120 16.61 -2.96 -8.51
C GLU A 120 15.69 -2.48 -7.39
N ILE A 121 15.68 -3.15 -6.24
CA ILE A 121 14.86 -2.77 -5.09
C ILE A 121 15.18 -1.33 -4.66
N ARG A 122 16.47 -0.97 -4.55
CA ARG A 122 16.90 0.39 -4.17
C ARG A 122 16.47 1.44 -5.19
N ILE A 123 16.57 1.13 -6.48
CA ILE A 123 16.09 2.00 -7.57
C ILE A 123 14.57 2.22 -7.44
N GLN A 124 13.79 1.17 -7.18
CA GLN A 124 12.35 1.29 -7.01
C GLN A 124 12.00 2.07 -5.73
N LEU A 125 12.68 1.85 -4.62
CA LEU A 125 12.49 2.64 -3.40
C LEU A 125 12.73 4.13 -3.66
N ASP A 126 13.79 4.47 -4.39
CA ASP A 126 14.08 5.85 -4.76
C ASP A 126 13.03 6.46 -5.70
N ALA A 127 12.52 5.68 -6.66
CA ALA A 127 11.51 6.13 -7.61
C ALA A 127 10.12 6.31 -6.97
N LEU A 128 9.75 5.44 -6.04
CA LEU A 128 8.44 5.41 -5.40
C LEU A 128 8.29 6.39 -4.24
N THR A 129 9.40 6.87 -3.68
CA THR A 129 9.40 7.66 -2.45
C THR A 129 9.27 9.14 -2.74
N VAL A 130 8.18 9.77 -2.29
CA VAL A 130 7.83 11.15 -2.64
C VAL A 130 8.86 12.19 -2.16
N ASN A 131 9.51 11.92 -1.04
CA ASN A 131 10.53 12.77 -0.42
C ASN A 131 11.95 12.22 -0.62
N SER A 132 12.18 11.42 -1.67
CA SER A 132 13.53 10.98 -2.05
C SER A 132 14.27 12.05 -2.84
N ASN A 133 15.53 12.30 -2.46
CA ASN A 133 16.43 13.17 -3.22
C ASN A 133 16.83 12.58 -4.58
N SER A 134 16.58 11.29 -4.81
CA SER A 134 16.81 10.65 -6.11
C SER A 134 15.60 10.75 -7.04
N ARG A 135 14.45 11.22 -6.56
CA ARG A 135 13.17 11.20 -7.29
C ARG A 135 13.25 11.93 -8.63
N TYR A 136 14.04 13.01 -8.70
CA TYR A 136 14.23 13.78 -9.93
C TYR A 136 14.75 12.95 -11.12
N ARG A 137 15.48 11.86 -10.85
CA ARG A 137 16.02 10.96 -11.88
C ARG A 137 14.93 10.20 -12.64
N TYR A 138 13.71 10.14 -12.08
CA TYR A 138 12.58 9.37 -12.59
C TYR A 138 11.46 10.27 -13.16
N LEU A 139 11.72 11.57 -13.31
CA LEU A 139 10.75 12.51 -13.88
C LEU A 139 10.59 12.34 -15.40
N GLY A 140 11.62 11.85 -16.09
CA GLY A 140 11.67 11.86 -17.55
C GLY A 140 11.71 13.29 -18.07
N SER A 141 10.75 13.65 -18.93
CA SER A 141 10.60 15.01 -19.47
C SER A 141 9.79 15.96 -18.57
N ARG A 142 9.26 15.48 -17.44
CA ARG A 142 8.42 16.28 -16.54
C ARG A 142 9.26 17.29 -15.76
N LYS A 143 8.70 18.48 -15.54
CA LYS A 143 9.28 19.54 -14.72
C LYS A 143 8.78 19.55 -13.28
N SER A 144 7.72 18.79 -12.98
CA SER A 144 7.08 18.72 -11.67
C SER A 144 6.76 17.26 -11.33
N ALA A 145 6.85 16.94 -10.04
CA ALA A 145 6.50 15.68 -9.42
C ALA A 145 5.34 15.85 -8.41
N ARG A 146 4.47 16.84 -8.65
CA ARG A 146 3.42 17.21 -7.71
C ARG A 146 2.49 16.03 -7.40
N THR A 147 2.42 15.66 -6.13
CA THR A 147 1.82 14.39 -5.70
C THR A 147 0.30 14.34 -5.74
N ASP A 148 -0.38 15.49 -5.74
CA ASP A 148 -1.84 15.59 -5.86
C ASP A 148 -2.35 15.40 -7.31
N LEU A 149 -1.43 15.30 -8.28
CA LEU A 149 -1.76 14.98 -9.68
C LEU A 149 -2.01 13.48 -9.86
N GLY A 150 -1.69 12.65 -8.86
CA GLY A 150 -1.86 11.20 -8.88
C GLY A 150 -0.84 10.53 -9.78
N SER A 151 0.44 10.86 -9.59
CA SER A 151 1.50 10.10 -10.23
C SER A 151 1.43 8.67 -9.71
N PRO A 152 1.61 7.70 -10.61
CA PRO A 152 1.37 6.33 -10.25
C PRO A 152 2.52 5.88 -9.29
N TYR A 153 3.71 6.48 -9.41
CA TYR A 153 4.87 6.25 -8.54
C TYR A 153 4.78 6.89 -7.15
N ASP A 154 3.75 7.66 -6.82
CA ASP A 154 3.69 8.40 -5.54
C ASP A 154 3.14 7.52 -4.43
N LEU A 155 3.96 6.54 -4.01
CA LEU A 155 3.49 5.44 -3.17
C LEU A 155 4.11 5.38 -1.79
N LEU A 156 5.35 5.82 -1.65
CA LEU A 156 6.14 5.62 -0.44
C LEU A 156 6.56 6.96 0.14
N PHE A 157 6.71 6.97 1.46
CA PHE A 157 7.27 8.08 2.22
C PHE A 157 8.43 7.56 3.06
N ARG A 158 9.44 8.42 3.23
CA ARG A 158 10.61 8.11 4.06
C ARG A 158 10.58 8.90 5.35
N SER A 159 10.52 8.20 6.48
CA SER A 159 10.57 8.77 7.83
C SER A 159 11.88 8.45 8.54
N GLY A 160 12.20 9.21 9.60
CA GLY A 160 13.41 9.05 10.37
C GLY A 160 14.68 9.63 9.72
N ASN A 161 15.83 9.45 10.39
CA ASN A 161 17.10 10.08 10.02
C ASN A 161 18.21 9.05 9.83
N LEU A 162 19.01 9.21 8.77
CA LEU A 162 20.23 8.44 8.48
C LEU A 162 20.00 6.91 8.60
N ARG A 163 20.53 6.29 9.66
CA ARG A 163 20.46 4.84 9.91
C ARG A 163 19.09 4.37 10.38
N ASN A 164 18.25 5.30 10.85
CA ASN A 164 16.87 5.04 11.30
C ASN A 164 15.84 5.35 10.20
N THR A 165 16.31 5.53 8.97
CA THR A 165 15.45 5.71 7.81
C THR A 165 14.51 4.52 7.65
N ARG A 166 13.21 4.78 7.61
CA ARG A 166 12.18 3.81 7.29
C ARG A 166 11.37 4.24 6.08
N TYR A 167 10.86 3.27 5.36
CA TYR A 167 9.92 3.43 4.27
C TYR A 167 8.55 2.97 4.74
N GLU A 168 7.55 3.79 4.49
CA GLU A 168 6.14 3.56 4.81
C GLU A 168 5.26 4.01 3.65
N LEU A 169 3.98 3.67 3.69
CA LEU A 169 3.04 4.07 2.66
C LEU A 169 2.80 5.58 2.69
N TYR A 170 2.87 6.21 1.52
CA TYR A 170 2.58 7.62 1.39
C TYR A 170 1.06 7.85 1.43
N VAL A 171 0.61 8.46 2.52
CA VAL A 171 -0.72 9.04 2.70
C VAL A 171 -0.60 10.57 2.66
N GLN A 172 -1.35 11.23 1.79
CA GLN A 172 -1.23 12.69 1.60
C GLN A 172 -1.67 13.47 2.85
N GLU A 173 -2.65 12.96 3.58
CA GLU A 173 -3.22 13.50 4.81
C GLU A 173 -2.26 13.38 6.01
N LEU A 174 -1.30 12.44 5.95
CA LEU A 174 -0.26 12.29 6.97
C LEU A 174 1.05 12.99 6.60
N HIS A 175 1.40 12.97 5.32
CA HIS A 175 2.73 13.36 4.85
C HIS A 175 2.73 14.67 4.07
N GLY A 176 1.58 15.23 3.73
CA GLY A 176 1.45 16.47 2.97
C GLY A 176 1.66 16.27 1.48
N ILE A 177 1.47 17.34 0.70
CA ILE A 177 1.68 17.33 -0.74
C ILE A 177 3.14 17.71 -1.02
N TRP A 178 3.79 16.97 -1.93
CA TRP A 178 5.19 17.16 -2.32
C TRP A 178 5.32 17.52 -3.79
N ASP A 179 6.34 18.31 -4.12
CA ASP A 179 6.81 18.56 -5.49
C ASP A 179 8.35 18.61 -5.51
N ILE A 180 8.94 18.93 -6.66
CA ILE A 180 10.36 19.19 -6.85
C ILE A 180 10.57 20.70 -6.89
N GLY A 181 11.54 21.18 -6.11
CA GLY A 181 11.87 22.60 -6.04
C GLY A 181 12.45 23.13 -7.34
N ASP A 182 12.64 24.45 -7.38
CA ASP A 182 13.11 25.17 -8.57
C ASP A 182 14.48 24.72 -9.07
N ASP A 183 15.28 24.07 -8.21
CA ASP A 183 16.55 23.45 -8.58
C ASP A 183 16.41 22.17 -9.43
N GLY A 184 15.18 21.69 -9.61
CA GLY A 184 14.84 20.50 -10.36
C GLY A 184 15.29 19.20 -9.69
N LYS A 185 15.70 19.22 -8.42
CA LYS A 185 16.32 18.09 -7.73
C LYS A 185 15.75 17.83 -6.34
N THR A 186 15.55 18.89 -5.58
CA THR A 186 15.23 18.79 -4.16
C THR A 186 13.73 18.60 -3.98
N PRO A 187 13.27 17.52 -3.33
CA PRO A 187 11.86 17.38 -2.98
C PRO A 187 11.47 18.43 -1.93
N ILE A 188 10.41 19.17 -2.20
CA ILE A 188 9.85 20.18 -1.30
C ILE A 188 8.41 19.81 -0.93
N GLN A 189 8.06 20.00 0.33
CA GLN A 189 6.69 19.85 0.80
C GLN A 189 5.95 21.15 0.52
N ILE A 190 4.96 21.12 -0.37
CA ILE A 190 4.19 22.30 -0.80
C ILE A 190 2.91 22.51 0.02
N ALA A 191 2.41 21.47 0.68
CA ALA A 191 1.32 21.58 1.63
C ALA A 191 1.59 20.68 2.84
N VAL A 192 1.58 21.27 4.02
CA VAL A 192 1.75 20.54 5.30
C VAL A 192 0.37 20.11 5.79
N PRO A 193 0.19 18.86 6.25
CA PRO A 193 -1.06 18.43 6.85
C PRO A 193 -1.40 19.20 8.12
N ARG A 194 -2.68 19.42 8.39
CA ARG A 194 -3.11 20.04 9.63
C ARG A 194 -3.08 18.99 10.74
N PRO A 195 -2.86 19.42 12.01
CA PRO A 195 -2.87 18.49 13.15
C PRO A 195 -4.15 17.64 13.25
N GLY A 196 -5.30 18.20 12.86
CA GLY A 196 -6.57 17.46 12.83
C GLY A 196 -6.65 16.40 11.73
N ASP A 197 -5.94 16.57 10.60
CA ASP A 197 -5.92 15.58 9.52
C ASP A 197 -5.24 14.27 9.99
N ARG A 198 -4.23 14.40 10.87
CA ARG A 198 -3.54 13.27 11.50
C ARG A 198 -4.41 12.52 12.53
N MET A 199 -5.16 13.25 13.35
CA MET A 199 -6.11 12.64 14.30
C MET A 199 -7.21 11.85 13.58
N VAL A 200 -7.66 12.32 12.42
CA VAL A 200 -8.63 11.58 11.61
C VAL A 200 -8.05 10.25 11.15
N VAL A 201 -6.79 10.22 10.72
CA VAL A 201 -6.13 8.97 10.28
C VAL A 201 -5.82 8.05 11.46
N GLU A 202 -5.31 8.58 12.57
CA GLU A 202 -4.97 7.79 13.77
C GLU A 202 -6.21 7.19 14.44
N ALA A 203 -7.29 7.97 14.62
CA ALA A 203 -8.56 7.46 15.16
C ALA A 203 -9.20 6.41 14.24
N ARG A 204 -8.98 6.54 12.93
CA ARG A 204 -9.45 5.60 11.92
C ARG A 204 -8.63 4.30 11.98
N ASP A 205 -7.31 4.38 12.15
CA ASP A 205 -6.40 3.23 12.32
C ASP A 205 -6.60 2.49 13.66
N GLU A 206 -6.93 3.21 14.75
CA GLU A 206 -7.33 2.60 16.03
C GLU A 206 -8.64 1.82 15.88
N LEU A 207 -9.65 2.40 15.22
CA LEU A 207 -10.91 1.72 14.92
C LEU A 207 -10.71 0.46 14.04
N PHE A 208 -9.67 0.43 13.19
CA PHE A 208 -9.32 -0.75 12.38
C PHE A 208 -8.61 -1.86 13.16
N ASN A 209 -7.83 -1.52 14.20
CA ASN A 209 -7.06 -2.50 14.95
C ASN A 209 -7.89 -3.25 16.00
N GLU A 210 -9.09 -2.76 16.34
CA GLU A 210 -10.04 -3.46 17.22
C GLU A 210 -10.81 -4.61 16.53
N LEU A 211 -10.58 -4.84 15.23
CA LEU A 211 -11.19 -5.94 14.47
C LEU A 211 -10.38 -7.24 14.65
N PRO A 212 -11.02 -8.40 14.91
CA PRO A 212 -10.34 -9.66 15.24
C PRO A 212 -9.45 -10.21 14.11
N GLU A 213 -8.35 -10.89 14.50
CA GLU A 213 -7.24 -11.34 13.63
C GLU A 213 -7.51 -12.58 12.73
N ASP A 214 -8.59 -13.34 12.99
CA ASP A 214 -8.83 -14.68 12.41
C ASP A 214 -9.21 -14.71 10.91
N GLU A 215 -9.45 -13.56 10.28
CA GLU A 215 -9.74 -13.50 8.85
C GLU A 215 -8.79 -12.52 8.15
N GLY A 216 -7.60 -13.00 7.79
CA GLY A 216 -6.61 -12.21 7.03
C GLY A 216 -7.16 -11.58 5.74
N ASP A 217 -8.27 -12.12 5.21
CA ASP A 217 -9.02 -11.56 4.07
C ASP A 217 -9.82 -10.31 4.45
N PHE A 218 -10.36 -10.23 5.68
CA PHE A 218 -11.13 -9.08 6.17
C PHE A 218 -10.25 -7.85 6.42
N ARG A 219 -9.00 -8.03 6.87
CA ARG A 219 -8.01 -6.95 7.03
C ARG A 219 -7.64 -6.34 5.68
N LEU A 220 -7.49 -7.18 4.66
CA LEU A 220 -7.26 -6.77 3.27
C LEU A 220 -8.50 -6.08 2.67
N LYS A 221 -9.71 -6.56 3.00
CA LYS A 221 -11.00 -6.00 2.59
C LYS A 221 -11.28 -4.64 3.24
N ALA A 222 -10.97 -4.48 4.52
CA ALA A 222 -11.09 -3.21 5.25
C ALA A 222 -10.06 -2.18 4.76
N LEU A 223 -8.80 -2.58 4.54
CA LEU A 223 -7.79 -1.72 3.89
C LEU A 223 -8.24 -1.32 2.47
N ARG A 224 -8.83 -2.23 1.69
CA ARG A 224 -9.45 -1.90 0.41
C ARG A 224 -10.59 -0.88 0.58
N GLU A 225 -11.54 -1.11 1.48
CA GLU A 225 -12.71 -0.23 1.71
C GLU A 225 -12.32 1.19 2.15
N VAL A 226 -11.25 1.33 2.92
CA VAL A 226 -10.78 2.61 3.45
C VAL A 226 -10.04 3.42 2.41
N ILE A 227 -9.19 2.77 1.61
CA ILE A 227 -8.51 3.45 0.52
C ILE A 227 -9.48 3.68 -0.67
N ILE A 228 -10.52 2.85 -0.83
CA ILE A 228 -11.67 3.16 -1.69
C ILE A 228 -12.36 4.44 -1.19
N ARG A 229 -12.57 4.59 0.13
CA ARG A 229 -13.29 5.73 0.73
C ARG A 229 -12.50 7.06 0.68
N GLU A 230 -11.17 7.04 0.77
CA GLU A 230 -10.31 8.24 0.68
C GLU A 230 -9.77 8.54 -0.72
N GLY A 231 -9.58 7.51 -1.55
CA GLY A 231 -9.34 7.67 -2.98
C GLY A 231 -10.59 8.15 -3.73
N GLN A 232 -11.78 7.88 -3.19
CA GLN A 232 -13.07 8.25 -3.80
C GLN A 232 -13.21 9.75 -4.06
N PRO A 233 -12.94 10.69 -3.13
CA PRO A 233 -13.07 12.11 -3.41
C PRO A 233 -12.17 12.60 -4.56
N VAL A 234 -10.91 12.15 -4.64
CA VAL A 234 -9.98 12.52 -5.72
C VAL A 234 -10.38 11.87 -7.04
N PHE A 235 -10.67 10.56 -7.01
CA PHE A 235 -11.11 9.79 -8.16
C PHE A 235 -12.44 10.31 -8.73
N ARG A 236 -13.38 10.64 -7.84
CA ARG A 236 -14.65 11.27 -8.18
C ARG A 236 -14.44 12.63 -8.83
N ARG A 237 -13.58 13.49 -8.30
CA ARG A 237 -13.26 14.78 -8.95
C ARG A 237 -12.70 14.57 -10.35
N LYS A 238 -11.74 13.64 -10.51
CA LYS A 238 -11.15 13.31 -11.82
C LYS A 238 -12.18 12.77 -12.81
N LEU A 239 -13.11 11.92 -12.38
CA LEU A 239 -14.18 11.42 -13.23
C LEU A 239 -15.22 12.50 -13.56
N ILE A 240 -15.59 13.36 -12.60
CA ILE A 240 -16.44 14.53 -12.86
C ILE A 240 -15.82 15.42 -13.94
N GLU A 241 -14.52 15.69 -13.85
CA GLU A 241 -13.80 16.49 -14.86
C GLU A 241 -13.76 15.76 -16.21
N ALA A 242 -13.34 14.50 -16.24
CA ALA A 242 -13.19 13.73 -17.47
C ALA A 242 -14.51 13.54 -18.24
N TYR A 243 -15.61 13.33 -17.52
CA TYR A 243 -16.95 13.11 -18.10
C TYR A 243 -17.78 14.40 -18.24
N GLU A 244 -17.21 15.55 -17.90
CA GLU A 244 -17.86 16.86 -17.95
C GLU A 244 -19.13 16.90 -17.05
N GLY A 245 -19.06 16.24 -15.90
CA GLY A 245 -20.13 16.16 -14.90
C GLY A 245 -21.37 15.41 -15.38
N LYS A 246 -21.24 14.48 -16.33
CA LYS A 246 -22.36 13.70 -16.89
C LYS A 246 -22.15 12.20 -16.73
N CYS A 247 -23.23 11.48 -16.42
CA CYS A 247 -23.23 10.02 -16.42
C CYS A 247 -22.79 9.46 -17.78
N ALA A 248 -21.89 8.48 -17.77
CA ALA A 248 -21.35 7.81 -18.95
C ALA A 248 -22.42 7.02 -19.72
N VAL A 249 -23.47 6.54 -19.04
CA VAL A 249 -24.52 5.70 -19.61
C VAL A 249 -25.76 6.51 -19.98
N THR A 250 -26.26 7.35 -19.08
CA THR A 250 -27.53 8.05 -19.25
C THR A 250 -27.39 9.51 -19.66
N GLY A 251 -26.19 10.09 -19.57
CA GLY A 251 -25.96 11.52 -19.80
C GLY A 251 -26.51 12.45 -18.71
N CYS A 252 -27.05 11.91 -17.62
CA CYS A 252 -27.55 12.68 -16.47
C CYS A 252 -26.47 13.65 -15.96
N SER A 253 -26.81 14.94 -15.82
CA SER A 253 -25.89 16.02 -15.39
C SER A 253 -26.10 16.46 -13.94
N ILE A 254 -27.01 15.81 -13.20
CA ILE A 254 -27.30 16.14 -11.80
C ILE A 254 -26.20 15.53 -10.93
N GLN A 255 -25.16 16.30 -10.62
CA GLN A 255 -23.94 15.79 -9.98
C GLN A 255 -24.16 15.08 -8.63
N VAL A 256 -25.21 15.46 -7.87
CA VAL A 256 -25.55 14.79 -6.59
C VAL A 256 -26.01 13.35 -6.79
N LEU A 257 -26.52 13.00 -7.98
CA LEU A 257 -26.92 11.64 -8.34
C LEU A 257 -25.80 10.83 -9.02
N LEU A 258 -24.63 11.44 -9.21
CA LEU A 258 -23.49 10.78 -9.86
C LEU A 258 -22.57 10.16 -8.83
N GLU A 259 -21.94 9.05 -9.19
CA GLU A 259 -21.03 8.26 -8.40
C GLU A 259 -19.83 7.83 -9.25
N ALA A 260 -18.69 7.67 -8.59
CA ALA A 260 -17.46 7.24 -9.19
C ALA A 260 -17.37 5.72 -9.09
N ALA A 261 -17.65 5.02 -10.18
CA ALA A 261 -17.61 3.58 -10.25
C ALA A 261 -16.23 3.11 -10.71
N HIS A 262 -15.61 2.17 -9.99
CA HIS A 262 -14.42 1.48 -10.48
C HIS A 262 -14.82 0.37 -11.43
N ILE A 263 -14.08 0.18 -12.52
CA ILE A 263 -14.34 -0.92 -13.46
C ILE A 263 -13.86 -2.26 -12.88
N THR A 264 -12.76 -2.26 -12.13
CA THR A 264 -12.21 -3.47 -11.48
C THR A 264 -12.13 -3.25 -9.97
N PRO A 265 -12.33 -4.29 -9.15
CA PRO A 265 -12.17 -4.21 -7.70
C PRO A 265 -10.79 -3.66 -7.32
N TYR A 266 -10.78 -2.81 -6.30
CA TYR A 266 -9.64 -2.00 -5.89
C TYR A 266 -8.38 -2.83 -5.52
N ALA A 267 -7.23 -2.53 -6.15
CA ALA A 267 -5.93 -3.18 -5.88
C ALA A 267 -4.80 -2.19 -5.52
N GLY A 268 -5.12 -1.02 -4.94
CA GLY A 268 -4.14 -0.07 -4.40
C GLY A 268 -4.13 1.33 -5.04
N ALA A 269 -3.15 2.15 -4.64
CA ALA A 269 -3.08 3.59 -4.93
C ALA A 269 -3.03 3.98 -6.43
N TRP A 270 -2.82 3.02 -7.32
CA TRP A 270 -2.81 3.18 -8.79
C TRP A 270 -4.22 3.33 -9.41
N HIS A 271 -5.30 3.18 -8.63
CA HIS A 271 -6.70 3.19 -9.09
C HIS A 271 -7.42 4.55 -9.08
N THR A 272 -6.70 5.66 -8.99
CA THR A 272 -7.31 7.02 -9.04
C THR A 272 -7.30 7.65 -10.44
N ARG A 273 -6.91 6.93 -11.50
CA ARG A 273 -6.94 7.41 -12.89
C ARG A 273 -8.34 7.32 -13.48
N ALA A 274 -8.76 8.33 -14.24
CA ALA A 274 -10.08 8.32 -14.90
C ALA A 274 -10.30 7.08 -15.79
N GLN A 275 -9.25 6.56 -16.45
CA GLN A 275 -9.32 5.36 -17.28
C GLN A 275 -9.77 4.08 -16.54
N HIS A 276 -9.72 4.07 -15.20
CA HIS A 276 -10.06 2.91 -14.37
C HIS A 276 -11.50 2.96 -13.86
N GLY A 277 -12.26 4.01 -14.21
CA GLY A 277 -13.61 4.19 -13.72
C GLY A 277 -14.57 4.79 -14.73
N LEU A 278 -15.83 4.80 -14.32
CA LEU A 278 -16.94 5.42 -15.02
C LEU A 278 -17.64 6.36 -14.05
N LEU A 279 -18.04 7.54 -14.53
CA LEU A 279 -18.96 8.39 -13.78
C LEU A 279 -20.39 7.90 -14.07
N LEU A 280 -21.06 7.31 -13.09
CA LEU A 280 -22.37 6.67 -13.28
C LEU A 280 -23.42 7.34 -12.41
N LYS A 281 -24.69 7.27 -12.82
CA LYS A 281 -25.82 7.60 -11.94
C LYS A 281 -25.95 6.48 -10.88
N THR A 282 -26.33 6.79 -9.64
CA THR A 282 -26.38 5.83 -8.52
C THR A 282 -27.08 4.49 -8.85
N ASP A 283 -28.20 4.53 -9.57
CA ASP A 283 -28.90 3.30 -9.97
C ASP A 283 -28.12 2.50 -11.04
N ILE A 284 -27.55 3.18 -12.03
CA ILE A 284 -26.68 2.56 -13.04
C ILE A 284 -25.42 1.98 -12.41
N HIS A 285 -24.83 2.67 -11.43
CA HIS A 285 -23.69 2.17 -10.67
C HIS A 285 -24.05 0.88 -9.96
N THR A 286 -25.21 0.84 -9.29
CA THR A 286 -25.71 -0.38 -8.63
C THR A 286 -25.91 -1.54 -9.61
N LEU A 287 -26.45 -1.29 -10.81
CA LEU A 287 -26.61 -2.33 -11.84
C LEU A 287 -25.27 -2.82 -12.38
N PHE A 288 -24.30 -1.91 -12.53
CA PHE A 288 -22.95 -2.21 -12.99
C PHE A 288 -22.22 -3.10 -11.97
N ASP A 289 -22.23 -2.69 -10.69
CA ASP A 289 -21.59 -3.41 -9.58
C ASP A 289 -22.22 -4.78 -9.30
N ARG A 290 -23.45 -5.03 -9.77
CA ARG A 290 -24.11 -6.34 -9.67
C ARG A 290 -24.00 -7.19 -10.94
N GLY A 291 -23.25 -6.73 -11.94
CA GLY A 291 -23.12 -7.42 -13.22
C GLY A 291 -24.43 -7.50 -14.02
N LEU A 292 -25.43 -6.69 -13.68
CA LEU A 292 -26.71 -6.58 -14.41
C LEU A 292 -26.60 -5.64 -15.61
N LEU A 293 -25.60 -4.75 -15.61
CA LEU A 293 -25.20 -3.90 -16.72
C LEU A 293 -23.68 -4.01 -16.90
N TRP A 294 -23.19 -4.07 -18.13
CA TRP A 294 -21.76 -4.02 -18.42
C TRP A 294 -21.49 -3.26 -19.72
N ILE A 295 -20.23 -2.92 -19.97
CA ILE A 295 -19.79 -2.34 -21.24
C ILE A 295 -18.99 -3.39 -21.99
N ASP A 296 -19.34 -3.65 -23.24
CA ASP A 296 -18.62 -4.60 -24.08
C ASP A 296 -17.34 -3.98 -24.68
N THR A 297 -16.60 -4.79 -25.43
CA THR A 297 -15.32 -4.37 -26.03
C THR A 297 -15.47 -3.36 -27.16
N GLU A 298 -16.68 -3.19 -27.69
CA GLU A 298 -17.03 -2.17 -28.68
C GLU A 298 -17.52 -0.87 -28.00
N LEU A 299 -17.41 -0.78 -26.67
CA LEU A 299 -17.88 0.35 -25.86
C LEU A 299 -19.41 0.53 -25.94
N LYS A 300 -20.16 -0.55 -26.19
CA LYS A 300 -21.62 -0.55 -26.10
C LYS A 300 -22.08 -0.99 -24.72
N ILE A 301 -23.15 -0.37 -24.27
CA ILE A 301 -23.86 -0.74 -23.05
C ILE A 301 -24.61 -2.03 -23.32
N ARG A 302 -24.52 -2.97 -22.38
CA ARG A 302 -25.23 -4.24 -22.39
C ARG A 302 -25.93 -4.46 -21.07
N ILE A 303 -27.08 -5.11 -21.11
CA ILE A 303 -27.88 -5.42 -19.93
C ILE A 303 -28.12 -6.93 -19.83
N SER A 304 -28.34 -7.40 -18.61
CA SER A 304 -28.71 -8.77 -18.33
C SER A 304 -30.16 -9.01 -18.72
N GLU A 305 -30.51 -10.22 -19.15
CA GLU A 305 -31.90 -10.61 -19.46
C GLU A 305 -32.86 -10.43 -18.27
N GLN A 306 -32.32 -10.45 -17.05
CA GLN A 306 -33.08 -10.13 -15.82
C GLN A 306 -33.67 -8.71 -15.81
N LEU A 307 -33.13 -7.79 -16.63
CA LEU A 307 -33.66 -6.44 -16.79
C LEU A 307 -34.59 -6.30 -18.00
N ALA A 308 -34.87 -7.39 -18.74
CA ALA A 308 -35.75 -7.33 -19.90
C ALA A 308 -37.17 -6.89 -19.50
N GLY A 309 -37.73 -5.96 -20.27
CA GLY A 309 -39.08 -5.42 -20.01
C GLY A 309 -39.12 -4.31 -18.95
N THR A 310 -37.97 -3.95 -18.35
CA THR A 310 -37.84 -2.78 -17.47
C THR A 310 -37.48 -1.52 -18.27
N GLU A 311 -37.51 -0.36 -17.62
CA GLU A 311 -37.07 0.92 -18.18
C GLU A 311 -35.59 0.93 -18.63
N TYR A 312 -34.77 0.02 -18.12
CA TYR A 312 -33.36 -0.10 -18.49
C TYR A 312 -33.15 -0.80 -19.83
N THR A 313 -34.19 -1.45 -20.39
CA THR A 313 -34.13 -2.16 -21.69
C THR A 313 -33.65 -1.24 -22.81
N GLU A 314 -34.07 0.02 -22.77
CA GLU A 314 -33.70 0.99 -23.82
C GLU A 314 -32.21 1.34 -23.84
N LEU A 315 -31.47 1.02 -22.77
CA LEU A 315 -30.03 1.30 -22.68
C LEU A 315 -29.20 0.27 -23.45
N ASP A 316 -29.72 -0.93 -23.70
CA ASP A 316 -28.98 -1.98 -24.39
C ASP A 316 -28.61 -1.56 -25.82
N GLY A 317 -27.36 -1.83 -26.20
CA GLY A 317 -26.80 -1.49 -27.49
C GLY A 317 -26.46 0.00 -27.71
N ARG A 318 -26.79 0.90 -26.77
CA ARG A 318 -26.36 2.31 -26.85
C ARG A 318 -24.85 2.42 -26.69
N ASN A 319 -24.27 3.45 -27.31
CA ASN A 319 -22.85 3.75 -27.13
C ASN A 319 -22.60 4.38 -25.77
N LEU A 320 -21.52 3.94 -25.11
CA LEU A 320 -21.01 4.60 -23.91
C LEU A 320 -20.57 6.03 -24.27
N ARG A 321 -20.95 7.01 -23.45
CA ARG A 321 -20.37 8.36 -23.52
C ARG A 321 -18.93 8.30 -23.04
N LEU A 322 -18.00 8.75 -23.87
CA LEU A 322 -16.58 8.77 -23.56
C LEU A 322 -16.09 10.17 -23.17
N PRO A 323 -15.05 10.27 -22.33
CA PRO A 323 -14.33 11.53 -22.12
C PRO A 323 -13.84 12.15 -23.44
N LYS A 324 -13.78 13.48 -23.49
CA LYS A 324 -13.23 14.20 -24.66
C LYS A 324 -11.78 13.83 -24.95
N ASP A 325 -10.98 13.72 -23.90
CA ASP A 325 -9.59 13.27 -24.01
C ASP A 325 -9.53 11.74 -24.05
N LYS A 326 -8.93 11.20 -25.13
CA LYS A 326 -8.69 9.77 -25.30
C LYS A 326 -7.82 9.19 -24.20
N GLN A 327 -6.96 9.98 -23.57
CA GLN A 327 -6.15 9.54 -22.44
C GLN A 327 -7.00 9.21 -21.20
N ASN A 328 -8.26 9.64 -21.14
CA ASN A 328 -9.16 9.32 -20.04
C ASN A 328 -10.16 8.22 -20.39
N TRP A 329 -10.07 7.62 -21.58
CA TRP A 329 -10.99 6.55 -21.97
C TRP A 329 -10.83 5.32 -21.08
N PRO A 330 -11.94 4.61 -20.78
CA PRO A 330 -11.88 3.41 -19.97
C PRO A 330 -11.02 2.35 -20.66
N LEU A 331 -10.16 1.69 -19.89
CA LEU A 331 -9.32 0.62 -20.42
C LEU A 331 -10.19 -0.58 -20.82
N THR A 332 -10.11 -0.98 -22.09
CA THR A 332 -10.86 -2.13 -22.62
C THR A 332 -10.49 -3.43 -21.92
N THR A 333 -9.25 -3.57 -21.45
CA THR A 333 -8.80 -4.69 -20.62
C THR A 333 -9.57 -4.76 -19.30
N HIS A 334 -9.82 -3.63 -18.64
CA HIS A 334 -10.57 -3.58 -17.39
C HIS A 334 -12.04 -3.94 -17.63
N LEU A 335 -12.65 -3.43 -18.70
CA LEU A 335 -14.04 -3.77 -19.07
C LEU A 335 -14.21 -5.27 -19.34
N LYS A 336 -13.25 -5.89 -20.04
CA LYS A 336 -13.21 -7.35 -20.25
C LYS A 336 -13.12 -8.09 -18.92
N ASN A 337 -12.20 -7.69 -18.05
CA ASN A 337 -12.01 -8.34 -16.74
C ASN A 337 -13.26 -8.24 -15.86
N HIS A 338 -13.93 -7.07 -15.85
CA HIS A 338 -15.20 -6.89 -15.14
C HIS A 338 -16.26 -7.88 -15.62
N ARG A 339 -16.42 -8.04 -16.94
CA ARG A 339 -17.39 -9.01 -17.49
C ARG A 339 -17.00 -10.45 -17.14
N GLN A 340 -15.71 -10.78 -17.24
CA GLN A 340 -15.21 -12.12 -16.95
C GLN A 340 -15.46 -12.52 -15.49
N TYR A 341 -15.19 -11.63 -14.53
CA TYR A 341 -15.45 -11.83 -13.11
C TYR A 341 -16.91 -12.23 -12.85
N TRP A 342 -17.87 -11.54 -13.47
CA TRP A 342 -19.29 -11.86 -13.31
C TRP A 342 -19.74 -13.11 -14.09
N ILE A 343 -19.04 -13.52 -15.14
CA ILE A 343 -19.29 -14.80 -15.81
C ILE A 343 -18.83 -15.96 -14.92
N GLU A 344 -17.67 -15.83 -14.28
CA GLU A 344 -17.08 -16.86 -13.41
C GLU A 344 -17.90 -17.01 -12.13
N ASN A 345 -18.19 -15.92 -11.43
CA ASN A 345 -18.94 -15.95 -10.17
C ASN A 345 -20.42 -16.33 -10.32
N ARG A 346 -20.99 -16.28 -11.54
CA ARG A 346 -22.36 -16.81 -11.79
C ARG A 346 -22.41 -18.33 -11.78
N LYS A 347 -21.32 -19.02 -12.11
CA LYS A 347 -21.27 -20.49 -12.11
C LYS A 347 -21.31 -21.09 -10.70
N ASP A 348 -20.80 -20.37 -9.71
CA ASP A 348 -20.78 -20.80 -8.31
C ASP A 348 -22.14 -20.69 -7.62
N VAL A 349 -23.05 -19.84 -8.14
CA VAL A 349 -24.40 -19.64 -7.60
C VAL A 349 -25.42 -20.61 -8.22
N GLU A 350 -25.15 -21.13 -9.43
CA GLU A 350 -25.99 -22.15 -10.08
C GLU A 350 -25.60 -23.60 -9.71
N SER A 351 -24.51 -23.78 -8.94
CA SER A 351 -24.00 -25.08 -8.51
C SER A 351 -24.13 -25.36 -7.00
N ALA A 352 -24.79 -24.46 -6.26
CA ALA A 352 -25.25 -24.62 -4.88
C ALA A 352 -26.78 -24.63 -4.85
#